data_AF-A0A550CBR9-F1
#
_entry.id   AF-A0A550CBR9-F1
#
_cell.length_a   1.000
_cell.length_b   1.000
_cell.length_c   1.000
_cell.angle_alpha   90.00
_cell.angle_beta   90.00
_cell.angle_gamma   90.00
#
_symmetry.space_group_name_H-M   'P 1'
#
loop_
_entity.id
_entity.type
_entity.pdbx_description
1 polymer ?
#
loop_
_entity_poly.entity_id
_entity_poly.type
_entity_poly.pdbx_seq_one_letter_code
_entity_poly.pdbx_strand_id
1 'polypeptide(L)'
;MSESSTVVQCTSSWPGLSGIKRLVVFGASYCAIGDVPLGTERSATLPLGIAYPGDGCYTDRDLDTSAPRPNWIGHLLARYWPEPRFRPATITAVDSDGRGVEKPGDESSLPQDPAYMRDPLLVFDYAHGGHTVPQVLRQISEQFKAELAPWRQDIAGAVKGENPWRSWTSTNALFVTWVGINDCASMSSVDAIPERVDQLFAGQIDLYASGARNFLLVDVPHIDRSPAVRRTRAPYVAPRYRTWNATLLSRARAFATAHPDATVLLFSSARTIDGILDEPDIYGLEEPVGPAYGPIWADQLHPTSAVHDVLARDMAEFLSAIPVTDNL
;
A
#
# COMPACT_ATOMS: atom_id res chain seq x y z
N MET A 1 12.29 -15.42 -15.42
CA MET A 1 12.43 -15.60 -13.96
C MET A 1 11.14 -15.08 -13.35
N SER A 2 10.46 -15.85 -12.50
CA SER A 2 9.23 -15.38 -11.87
C SER A 2 9.53 -14.15 -11.00
N GLU A 3 8.73 -13.11 -11.14
CA GLU A 3 8.76 -11.96 -10.24
C GLU A 3 8.39 -12.46 -8.84
N SER A 4 9.16 -12.08 -7.83
CA SER A 4 8.96 -12.53 -6.45
C SER A 4 9.34 -11.42 -5.49
N SER A 5 8.60 -11.34 -4.38
CA SER A 5 8.94 -10.43 -3.30
C SER A 5 10.39 -10.68 -2.85
N THR A 6 11.16 -9.61 -2.76
CA THR A 6 12.62 -9.65 -2.62
C THR A 6 13.05 -8.67 -1.54
N VAL A 7 13.80 -9.15 -0.55
CA VAL A 7 14.58 -8.28 0.33
C VAL A 7 15.81 -7.84 -0.46
N VAL A 8 15.82 -6.61 -0.97
CA VAL A 8 16.95 -6.09 -1.76
C VAL A 8 18.10 -5.73 -0.83
N GLN A 9 17.79 -5.09 0.29
CA GLN A 9 18.72 -4.73 1.36
C GLN A 9 17.93 -4.58 2.66
N CYS A 10 18.44 -5.13 3.76
CA CYS A 10 17.89 -4.91 5.10
C CYS A 10 19.01 -4.40 5.99
N THR A 11 18.77 -3.32 6.72
CA THR A 11 19.74 -2.65 7.59
C THR A 11 19.15 -2.47 8.98
N SER A 12 19.94 -1.97 9.93
CA SER A 12 19.47 -1.66 11.29
C SER A 12 18.41 -0.55 11.36
N SER A 13 18.06 0.06 10.22
CA SER A 13 16.87 0.90 10.10
C SER A 13 15.56 0.11 10.20
N TRP A 14 15.56 -1.20 9.91
CA TRP A 14 14.38 -2.07 9.96
C TRP A 14 14.11 -2.53 11.39
N PRO A 15 13.03 -2.05 12.04
CA PRO A 15 12.73 -2.39 13.43
C PRO A 15 11.93 -3.70 13.54
N GLY A 16 11.74 -4.44 12.44
CA GLY A 16 10.70 -5.46 12.32
C GLY A 16 9.31 -4.84 12.10
N LEU A 17 8.37 -5.63 11.57
CA LEU A 17 7.06 -5.09 11.19
C LEU A 17 6.31 -4.43 12.36
N SER A 18 6.38 -5.01 13.56
CA SER A 18 5.71 -4.47 14.77
C SER A 18 6.33 -3.15 15.28
N GLY A 19 7.57 -2.85 14.89
CA GLY A 19 8.26 -1.60 15.22
C GLY A 19 7.89 -0.43 14.31
N ILE A 20 7.25 -0.70 13.17
CA ILE A 20 6.71 0.34 12.30
C ILE A 20 5.42 0.90 12.90
N LYS A 21 5.33 2.22 13.00
CA LYS A 21 4.20 2.98 13.56
C LYS A 21 3.68 4.05 12.62
N ARG A 22 4.41 4.34 11.55
CA ARG A 22 3.99 5.26 10.49
C ARG A 22 4.08 4.54 9.16
N LEU A 23 2.94 4.33 8.52
CA LEU A 23 2.88 3.84 7.15
C LEU A 23 2.66 5.04 6.23
N VAL A 24 3.63 5.36 5.39
CA VAL A 24 3.58 6.51 4.48
C VAL A 24 3.44 5.97 3.06
N VAL A 25 2.32 6.24 2.39
CA VAL A 25 1.97 5.60 1.12
C VAL A 25 1.90 6.62 0.00
N PHE A 26 2.57 6.31 -1.11
CA PHE A 26 2.51 7.03 -2.36
C PHE A 26 2.07 6.10 -3.47
N GLY A 27 1.19 6.57 -4.35
CA GLY A 27 0.67 5.71 -5.40
C GLY A 27 -0.55 6.24 -6.14
N ALA A 28 -1.29 5.29 -6.70
CA ALA A 28 -2.48 5.53 -7.51
C ALA A 28 -3.73 4.84 -6.92
N SER A 29 -4.68 4.44 -7.77
CA SER A 29 -5.99 3.91 -7.34
C SER A 29 -5.93 2.66 -6.46
N TYR A 30 -4.93 1.79 -6.64
CA TYR A 30 -4.80 0.58 -5.81
C TYR A 30 -4.42 0.90 -4.34
N CYS A 31 -3.91 2.09 -4.07
CA CYS A 31 -3.56 2.54 -2.72
C CYS A 31 -4.56 3.53 -2.15
N ALA A 32 -5.13 4.39 -3.01
CA ALA A 32 -6.00 5.48 -2.58
C ALA A 32 -7.11 5.00 -1.65
N ILE A 33 -7.25 5.65 -0.50
CA ILE A 33 -8.34 5.44 0.46
C ILE A 33 -9.42 6.53 0.39
N GLY A 34 -9.22 7.56 -0.42
CA GLY A 34 -10.07 8.76 -0.43
C GLY A 34 -9.24 10.03 -0.30
N ASP A 35 -9.90 11.17 -0.44
CA ASP A 35 -9.23 12.47 -0.31
C ASP A 35 -9.11 12.83 1.18
N VAL A 36 -7.95 12.56 1.77
CA VAL A 36 -7.62 12.98 3.15
C VAL A 36 -6.97 14.37 3.11
N PRO A 37 -7.61 15.43 3.62
CA PRO A 37 -7.02 16.77 3.59
C PRO A 37 -5.69 16.80 4.36
N LEU A 38 -4.70 17.53 3.84
CA LEU A 38 -3.40 17.66 4.50
C LEU A 38 -3.55 18.23 5.91
N GLY A 39 -2.88 17.58 6.85
CA GLY A 39 -2.89 17.99 8.24
C GLY A 39 -4.11 17.52 9.04
N THR A 40 -4.98 16.69 8.45
CA THR A 40 -6.02 15.97 9.17
C THR A 40 -5.39 15.06 10.22
N GLU A 41 -5.87 15.20 11.45
CA GLU A 41 -5.35 14.44 12.59
C GLU A 41 -5.63 12.94 12.45
N ARG A 42 -4.62 12.15 12.81
CA ARG A 42 -4.70 10.70 12.88
C ARG A 42 -4.59 10.27 14.33
N SER A 43 -5.35 9.27 14.72
CA SER A 43 -5.34 8.74 16.08
C SER A 43 -5.58 7.23 16.07
N ALA A 44 -5.45 6.57 17.21
CA ALA A 44 -5.77 5.16 17.32
C ALA A 44 -7.24 4.84 16.95
N THR A 45 -8.17 5.78 17.11
CA THR A 45 -9.58 5.58 16.68
C THR A 45 -9.85 6.05 15.26
N LEU A 46 -8.92 6.81 14.66
CA LEU A 46 -9.01 7.34 13.29
C LEU A 46 -7.64 7.23 12.59
N PRO A 47 -7.10 6.01 12.40
CA PRO A 47 -5.70 5.82 11.98
C PRO A 47 -5.43 6.26 10.53
N LEU A 48 -6.47 6.31 9.70
CA LEU A 48 -6.43 6.77 8.31
C LEU A 48 -6.60 8.29 8.17
N GLY A 49 -7.03 8.99 9.24
CA GLY A 49 -7.45 10.40 9.20
C GLY A 49 -8.86 10.60 8.65
N ILE A 50 -9.49 9.55 8.13
CA ILE A 50 -10.88 9.49 7.69
C ILE A 50 -11.55 8.22 8.25
N ALA A 51 -12.88 8.17 8.18
CA ALA A 51 -13.62 6.99 8.61
C ALA A 51 -13.18 5.75 7.83
N TYR A 52 -12.94 4.64 8.53
CA TYR A 52 -12.61 3.36 7.92
C TYR A 52 -13.76 2.85 7.03
N PRO A 53 -13.50 2.25 5.85
CA PRO A 53 -12.18 1.99 5.26
C PRO A 53 -11.61 3.14 4.42
N GLY A 54 -12.33 4.25 4.34
CA GLY A 54 -12.12 5.34 3.39
C GLY A 54 -13.19 5.34 2.29
N ASP A 55 -13.41 6.46 1.60
CA ASP A 55 -14.47 6.62 0.59
C ASP A 55 -13.99 6.42 -0.86
N GLY A 56 -12.67 6.35 -1.07
CA GLY A 56 -12.03 6.28 -2.39
C GLY A 56 -11.18 5.02 -2.62
N CYS A 57 -11.56 3.86 -2.08
CA CYS A 57 -10.74 2.63 -2.12
C CYS A 57 -10.58 1.95 -3.50
N TYR A 58 -11.34 2.35 -4.52
CA TYR A 58 -11.37 1.72 -5.87
C TYR A 58 -11.60 0.19 -5.83
N THR A 59 -12.41 -0.26 -4.89
CA THR A 59 -12.80 -1.66 -4.69
C THR A 59 -14.27 -1.87 -5.07
N ASP A 60 -14.74 -3.12 -4.98
CA ASP A 60 -16.17 -3.41 -4.95
C ASP A 60 -16.83 -2.77 -3.72
N ARG A 61 -18.14 -2.54 -3.84
CA ARG A 61 -18.93 -1.89 -2.81
C ARG A 61 -19.76 -2.90 -2.04
N ASP A 62 -20.01 -2.57 -0.79
CA ASP A 62 -21.00 -3.26 0.01
C ASP A 62 -22.39 -3.14 -0.63
N LEU A 63 -23.13 -4.24 -0.67
CA LEU A 63 -24.38 -4.32 -1.41
C LEU A 63 -25.51 -3.53 -0.73
N ASP A 64 -25.48 -3.42 0.59
CA ASP A 64 -26.54 -2.79 1.37
C ASP A 64 -26.28 -1.28 1.52
N THR A 65 -25.04 -0.92 1.83
CA THR A 65 -24.66 0.47 2.13
C THR A 65 -24.11 1.23 0.93
N SER A 66 -23.75 0.54 -0.16
CA SER A 66 -22.97 1.09 -1.28
C SER A 66 -21.63 1.68 -0.84
N ALA A 67 -21.18 1.46 0.40
CA ALA A 67 -19.89 1.92 0.87
C ALA A 67 -18.77 1.13 0.18
N PRO A 68 -17.64 1.76 -0.17
CA PRO A 68 -16.50 1.01 -0.65
C PRO A 68 -15.98 0.06 0.44
N ARG A 69 -15.48 -1.09 0.03
CA ARG A 69 -14.81 -2.05 0.92
C ARG A 69 -13.31 -1.73 1.04
N PRO A 70 -12.61 -2.15 2.10
CA PRO A 70 -11.19 -1.84 2.27
C PRO A 70 -10.33 -2.36 1.11
N ASN A 71 -9.36 -1.54 0.69
CA ASN A 71 -8.25 -1.99 -0.12
C ASN A 71 -7.16 -2.65 0.76
N TRP A 72 -5.97 -2.89 0.19
CA TRP A 72 -4.89 -3.58 0.90
C TRP A 72 -4.41 -2.82 2.15
N ILE A 73 -4.48 -1.49 2.17
CA ILE A 73 -4.13 -0.67 3.34
C ILE A 73 -5.10 -0.95 4.47
N GLY A 74 -6.40 -0.95 4.16
CA GLY A 74 -7.45 -1.21 5.13
C GLY A 74 -7.39 -2.63 5.71
N HIS A 75 -7.12 -3.64 4.88
CA HIS A 75 -6.93 -5.02 5.33
C HIS A 75 -5.64 -5.20 6.11
N LEU A 76 -4.54 -4.60 5.66
CA LEU A 76 -3.25 -4.65 6.37
C LEU A 76 -3.41 -4.08 7.78
N LEU A 77 -3.98 -2.88 7.91
CA LEU A 77 -4.22 -2.20 9.17
C LEU A 77 -5.10 -3.01 10.14
N ALA A 78 -6.21 -3.57 9.65
CA ALA A 78 -7.25 -4.17 10.48
C ALA A 78 -7.05 -5.68 10.74
N ARG A 79 -6.33 -6.40 9.87
CA ARG A 79 -6.27 -7.87 9.90
C ARG A 79 -4.87 -8.43 10.02
N TYR A 80 -3.89 -7.83 9.34
CA TYR A 80 -2.57 -8.45 9.16
C TYR A 80 -1.41 -7.69 9.80
N TRP A 81 -1.63 -6.48 10.29
CA TRP A 81 -0.63 -5.79 11.10
C TRP A 81 -0.37 -6.55 12.40
N PRO A 82 0.87 -6.64 12.91
CA PRO A 82 1.13 -7.30 14.18
C PRO A 82 0.30 -6.73 15.33
N GLU A 83 -0.17 -7.61 16.23
CA GLU A 83 -0.88 -7.18 17.43
C GLU A 83 0.04 -6.37 18.38
N PRO A 84 -0.49 -5.40 19.13
CA PRO A 84 -1.89 -4.95 19.11
C PRO A 84 -2.18 -4.09 17.86
N ARG A 85 -3.29 -4.35 17.16
CA ARG A 85 -3.66 -3.64 15.91
C ARG A 85 -5.02 -2.94 16.00
N PHE A 86 -5.33 -2.16 14.96
CA PHE A 86 -6.60 -1.45 14.83
C PHE A 86 -7.78 -2.42 14.73
N ARG A 87 -8.83 -2.16 15.51
CA ARG A 87 -10.12 -2.85 15.39
C ARG A 87 -11.14 -1.91 14.74
N PRO A 88 -11.48 -2.05 13.45
CA PRO A 88 -12.51 -1.19 12.88
C PRO A 88 -13.83 -1.40 13.64
N ALA A 89 -14.54 -0.32 13.93
CA ALA A 89 -15.91 -0.44 14.41
C ALA A 89 -16.74 -1.14 13.34
N THR A 90 -17.60 -2.08 13.72
CA THR A 90 -18.48 -2.77 12.77
C THR A 90 -19.29 -1.72 12.00
N ILE A 91 -19.22 -1.72 10.67
CA ILE A 91 -20.31 -1.18 9.86
C ILE A 91 -21.44 -2.18 10.12
N THR A 92 -22.33 -1.85 11.06
CA THR A 92 -23.45 -2.73 11.40
C THR A 92 -24.18 -3.08 10.10
N ALA A 93 -24.18 -4.36 9.73
CA ALA A 93 -25.17 -4.86 8.80
C ALA A 93 -26.53 -4.47 9.38
N VAL A 94 -27.28 -3.69 8.61
CA VAL A 94 -28.65 -3.34 8.95
C VAL A 94 -29.54 -4.52 8.57
N ASP A 95 -30.42 -4.94 9.48
CA ASP A 95 -31.48 -5.87 9.10
C ASP A 95 -32.42 -5.24 8.06
N SER A 96 -33.36 -6.04 7.54
CA SER A 96 -34.37 -5.58 6.59
C SER A 96 -35.25 -4.43 7.09
N ASP A 97 -35.20 -4.13 8.40
CA ASP A 97 -35.95 -3.06 9.06
C ASP A 97 -35.05 -1.85 9.43
N GLY A 98 -33.79 -1.83 9.01
CA GLY A 98 -32.85 -0.74 9.23
C GLY A 98 -32.22 -0.70 10.63
N ARG A 99 -32.27 -1.79 11.41
CA ARG A 99 -31.68 -1.87 12.75
C ARG A 99 -30.34 -2.60 12.68
N GLY A 100 -29.32 -2.07 13.36
CA GLY A 100 -28.02 -2.73 13.43
C GLY A 100 -28.12 -4.04 14.22
N VAL A 101 -27.62 -5.13 13.63
CA VAL A 101 -27.56 -6.44 14.29
C VAL A 101 -26.12 -6.72 14.73
N GLU A 102 -25.89 -6.83 16.04
CA GLU A 102 -24.63 -7.35 16.58
C GLU A 102 -24.52 -8.86 16.30
N LYS A 103 -23.47 -9.29 15.61
CA LYS A 103 -23.15 -10.73 15.50
C LYS A 103 -22.41 -11.18 16.78
N PRO A 104 -22.89 -12.21 17.50
CA PRO A 104 -22.19 -12.73 18.67
C PRO A 104 -20.81 -13.28 18.29
N GLY A 105 -19.75 -12.81 18.95
CA GLY A 105 -18.36 -13.23 18.70
C GLY A 105 -17.57 -12.32 17.75
N ASP A 106 -18.12 -11.17 17.38
CA ASP A 106 -17.46 -10.19 16.52
C ASP A 106 -16.48 -9.32 17.33
N GLU A 107 -15.16 -9.53 17.15
CA GLU A 107 -14.12 -8.73 17.81
C GLU A 107 -14.15 -7.24 17.40
N SER A 108 -14.90 -6.87 16.35
CA SER A 108 -15.06 -5.49 15.88
C SER A 108 -15.93 -4.61 16.78
N SER A 109 -16.65 -5.19 17.75
CA SER A 109 -17.38 -4.42 18.79
C SER A 109 -16.54 -4.16 20.05
N LEU A 110 -15.35 -4.78 20.15
CA LEU A 110 -14.46 -4.58 21.28
C LEU A 110 -13.82 -3.18 21.22
N PRO A 111 -13.65 -2.52 22.38
CA PRO A 111 -12.85 -1.30 22.42
C PRO A 111 -11.44 -1.57 21.87
N GLN A 112 -10.80 -0.52 21.36
CA GLN A 112 -9.39 -0.59 20.96
C GLN A 112 -8.55 -1.12 22.12
N ASP A 113 -7.54 -1.92 21.80
CA ASP A 113 -6.59 -2.40 22.80
C ASP A 113 -5.85 -1.20 23.45
N PRO A 114 -5.76 -1.11 24.79
CA PRO A 114 -5.04 -0.03 25.46
C PRO A 114 -3.58 0.14 25.03
N ALA A 115 -2.90 -0.93 24.63
CA ALA A 115 -1.55 -0.88 24.08
C ALA A 115 -1.53 -0.31 22.65
N TYR A 116 -2.51 -0.65 21.81
CA TYR A 116 -2.68 0.00 20.50
C TYR A 116 -3.00 1.49 20.65
N MET A 117 -3.87 1.86 21.61
CA MET A 117 -4.19 3.27 21.89
C MET A 117 -2.97 4.11 22.28
N ARG A 118 -1.97 3.52 22.93
CA ARG A 118 -0.73 4.20 23.33
C ARG A 118 0.26 4.36 22.17
N ASP A 119 0.32 3.40 21.26
CA ASP A 119 1.31 3.36 20.19
C ASP A 119 0.72 2.78 18.89
N PRO A 120 -0.22 3.52 18.24
CA PRO A 120 -0.94 3.02 17.09
C PRO A 120 -0.09 3.09 15.81
N LEU A 121 -0.34 2.16 14.90
CA LEU A 121 -0.03 2.37 13.49
C LEU A 121 -0.94 3.48 12.93
N LEU A 122 -0.33 4.53 12.39
CA LEU A 122 -1.03 5.61 11.69
C LEU A 122 -0.61 5.62 10.22
N VAL A 123 -1.59 5.78 9.33
CA VAL A 123 -1.40 5.70 7.88
C VAL A 123 -1.53 7.06 7.23
N PHE A 124 -0.47 7.49 6.57
CA PHE A 124 -0.40 8.71 5.76
C PHE A 124 -0.44 8.31 4.29
N ASP A 125 -1.65 8.14 3.76
CA ASP A 125 -1.85 7.85 2.35
C ASP A 125 -1.98 9.16 1.54
N TYR A 126 -1.06 9.33 0.59
CA TYR A 126 -1.06 10.42 -0.38
C TYR A 126 -1.51 9.94 -1.77
N ALA A 127 -1.84 8.66 -1.92
CA ALA A 127 -2.23 8.08 -3.20
C ALA A 127 -3.54 8.66 -3.72
N HIS A 128 -3.65 8.78 -5.04
CA HIS A 128 -4.86 9.27 -5.69
C HIS A 128 -5.06 8.58 -7.04
N GLY A 129 -6.31 8.23 -7.36
CA GLY A 129 -6.64 7.47 -8.57
C GLY A 129 -6.10 8.11 -9.85
N GLY A 130 -5.60 7.27 -10.77
CA GLY A 130 -5.09 7.72 -12.07
C GLY A 130 -3.71 8.38 -12.06
N HIS A 131 -3.07 8.58 -10.89
CA HIS A 131 -1.73 9.15 -10.83
C HIS A 131 -0.67 8.29 -11.53
N THR A 132 0.24 8.96 -12.24
CA THR A 132 1.49 8.42 -12.79
C THR A 132 2.69 8.95 -11.99
N VAL A 133 3.92 8.56 -12.33
CA VAL A 133 5.11 8.99 -11.57
C VAL A 133 5.21 10.50 -11.38
N PRO A 134 4.97 11.38 -12.38
CA PRO A 134 5.00 12.83 -12.16
C PRO A 134 4.11 13.31 -11.02
N GLN A 135 2.90 12.75 -10.90
CA GLN A 135 1.99 13.10 -9.82
C GLN A 135 2.45 12.51 -8.48
N VAL A 136 3.04 11.32 -8.47
CA VAL A 136 3.69 10.77 -7.26
C VAL A 136 4.85 11.65 -6.80
N LEU A 137 5.64 12.21 -7.71
CA LEU A 137 6.68 13.18 -7.34
C LEU A 137 6.08 14.43 -6.67
N ARG A 138 4.87 14.86 -7.08
CA ARG A 138 4.13 15.94 -6.39
C ARG A 138 3.57 15.49 -5.04
N GLN A 139 3.09 14.26 -4.89
CA GLN A 139 2.72 13.71 -3.57
C GLN A 139 3.93 13.79 -2.61
N ILE A 140 5.14 13.48 -3.09
CA ILE A 140 6.36 13.60 -2.28
C ILE A 140 6.69 15.06 -1.99
N SER A 141 6.78 15.91 -3.02
CA SER A 141 7.33 17.26 -2.90
C SER A 141 6.37 18.29 -2.30
N GLU A 142 5.07 18.14 -2.52
CA GLU A 142 4.03 19.10 -2.13
C GLU A 142 3.25 18.63 -0.90
N GLN A 143 3.05 17.32 -0.72
CA GLN A 143 2.20 16.78 0.35
C GLN A 143 3.03 16.24 1.51
N PHE A 144 3.81 15.18 1.30
CA PHE A 144 4.64 14.59 2.36
C PHE A 144 5.64 15.58 2.97
N LYS A 145 6.35 16.34 2.11
CA LYS A 145 7.33 17.34 2.59
C LYS A 145 6.67 18.48 3.38
N ALA A 146 5.41 18.79 3.12
CA ALA A 146 4.67 19.80 3.86
C ALA A 146 4.07 19.25 5.17
N GLU A 147 3.49 18.05 5.14
CA GLU A 147 2.73 17.49 6.26
C GLU A 147 3.62 16.80 7.30
N LEU A 148 4.52 15.91 6.85
CA LEU A 148 5.17 14.93 7.72
C LEU A 148 6.68 15.13 7.83
N ALA A 149 7.39 15.51 6.76
CA ALA A 149 8.85 15.67 6.80
C ALA A 149 9.37 16.59 7.92
N PRO A 150 8.72 17.73 8.26
CA PRO A 150 9.18 18.60 9.35
C PRO A 150 9.07 17.98 10.75
N TRP A 151 8.31 16.89 10.91
CA TRP A 151 8.02 16.25 12.21
C TRP A 151 8.93 15.06 12.54
N ARG A 152 10.01 14.88 11.78
CA ARG A 152 11.05 13.88 12.06
C ARG A 152 11.74 14.17 13.40
N GLN A 153 11.83 13.18 14.29
CA GLN A 153 12.28 13.37 15.68
C GLN A 153 13.72 12.91 15.98
N ASP A 154 14.33 12.10 15.11
CA ASP A 154 15.69 11.54 15.29
C ASP A 154 16.79 12.41 14.62
N ILE A 155 16.57 13.73 14.57
CA ILE A 155 17.52 14.70 14.03
C ILE A 155 17.80 15.84 15.02
N ALA A 156 19.01 16.40 14.96
CA ALA A 156 19.35 17.60 15.70
C ALA A 156 18.45 18.77 15.25
N GLY A 157 17.85 19.47 16.21
CA GLY A 157 16.94 20.59 15.91
C GLY A 157 15.54 20.18 15.43
N ALA A 158 15.16 18.91 15.58
CA ALA A 158 13.81 18.43 15.30
C ALA A 158 12.73 19.36 15.90
N VAL A 159 11.65 19.56 15.16
CA VAL A 159 10.48 20.29 15.66
C VAL A 159 9.88 19.49 16.82
N LYS A 160 10.14 19.97 18.04
CA LYS A 160 9.57 19.44 19.27
C LYS A 160 8.20 20.09 19.48
N GLY A 161 7.14 19.30 19.64
CA GLY A 161 5.79 19.84 19.82
C GLY A 161 4.72 18.78 20.01
N GLU A 162 3.52 19.25 20.39
CA GLU A 162 2.35 18.49 20.84
C GLU A 162 1.58 17.76 19.71
N ASN A 163 2.27 17.18 18.72
CA ASN A 163 1.63 16.45 17.61
C ASN A 163 2.15 15.02 17.48
N PRO A 164 1.88 14.14 18.48
CA PRO A 164 2.41 12.78 18.52
C PRO A 164 2.04 11.97 17.26
N TRP A 165 0.90 12.26 16.66
CA TRP A 165 0.44 11.60 15.44
C TRP A 165 1.31 11.91 14.22
N ARG A 166 1.94 13.10 14.14
CA ARG A 166 2.92 13.45 13.08
C ARG A 166 4.34 13.04 13.41
N SER A 167 4.65 12.73 14.67
CA SER A 167 6.00 12.33 15.06
C SER A 167 6.41 11.01 14.41
N TRP A 168 7.59 10.99 13.81
CA TRP A 168 8.19 9.80 13.18
C TRP A 168 9.73 9.84 13.28
N THR A 169 10.36 8.69 13.07
CA THR A 169 11.81 8.51 13.04
C THR A 169 12.20 7.66 11.83
N SER A 170 13.49 7.66 11.47
CA SER A 170 13.99 6.77 10.42
C SER A 170 13.75 5.28 10.69
N THR A 171 13.55 4.91 11.95
CA THR A 171 13.39 3.52 12.42
C THR A 171 11.95 3.13 12.74
N ASN A 172 10.95 4.02 12.65
CA ASN A 172 9.55 3.67 12.93
C ASN A 172 8.58 3.94 11.77
N ALA A 173 9.11 4.38 10.62
CA ALA A 173 8.32 4.71 9.45
C ALA A 173 8.68 3.81 8.27
N LEU A 174 7.66 3.28 7.59
CA LEU A 174 7.77 2.54 6.34
C LEU A 174 7.17 3.38 5.20
N PHE A 175 7.98 3.63 4.17
CA PHE A 175 7.61 4.40 2.99
C PHE A 175 7.28 3.45 1.86
N VAL A 176 5.99 3.35 1.51
CA VAL A 176 5.48 2.47 0.46
C VAL A 176 5.26 3.27 -0.81
N THR A 177 5.78 2.79 -1.94
CA THR A 177 5.50 3.36 -3.26
C THR A 177 4.94 2.29 -4.19
N TRP A 178 3.69 2.46 -4.63
CA TRP A 178 3.05 1.59 -5.61
C TRP A 178 2.39 2.41 -6.73
N VAL A 179 3.13 2.53 -7.84
CA VAL A 179 2.73 3.29 -9.04
C VAL A 179 3.31 2.62 -10.28
N GLY A 180 2.76 2.94 -11.44
CA GLY A 180 3.28 2.51 -12.74
C GLY A 180 2.22 1.90 -13.66
N ILE A 181 1.07 1.49 -13.13
CA ILE A 181 -0.06 0.96 -13.92
C ILE A 181 -0.48 1.99 -14.98
N ASN A 182 -0.73 3.23 -14.55
CA ASN A 182 -1.14 4.31 -15.44
C ASN A 182 -0.01 4.73 -16.43
N ASP A 183 1.25 4.66 -16.00
CA ASP A 183 2.41 4.92 -16.87
C ASP A 183 2.48 3.86 -17.98
N CYS A 184 2.42 2.58 -17.62
CA CYS A 184 2.42 1.47 -18.56
C CYS A 184 1.20 1.48 -19.49
N ALA A 185 0.04 1.91 -19.00
CA ALA A 185 -1.17 2.03 -19.82
C ALA A 185 -1.09 3.18 -20.84
N SER A 186 -0.47 4.30 -20.47
CA SER A 186 -0.38 5.52 -21.30
C SER A 186 0.80 5.52 -22.29
N MET A 187 1.87 4.78 -21.99
CA MET A 187 3.05 4.72 -22.86
C MET A 187 2.83 3.87 -24.11
N SER A 188 3.34 4.38 -25.24
CA SER A 188 3.30 3.70 -26.54
C SER A 188 4.48 2.75 -26.78
N SER A 189 5.63 2.96 -26.13
CA SER A 189 6.83 2.12 -26.24
C SER A 189 7.40 1.73 -24.88
N VAL A 190 8.01 0.55 -24.81
CA VAL A 190 8.80 0.07 -23.66
C VAL A 190 10.07 0.90 -23.43
N ASP A 191 10.58 1.58 -24.46
CA ASP A 191 11.83 2.34 -24.39
C ASP A 191 11.76 3.54 -23.45
N ALA A 192 10.56 4.06 -23.19
CA ALA A 192 10.32 5.18 -22.27
C ALA A 192 10.24 4.75 -20.79
N ILE A 193 10.13 3.45 -20.52
CA ILE A 193 9.97 2.93 -19.15
C ILE A 193 11.19 3.19 -18.27
N PRO A 194 12.44 2.96 -18.74
CA PRO A 194 13.62 3.22 -17.91
C PRO A 194 13.71 4.66 -17.42
N GLU A 195 13.50 5.65 -18.29
CA GLU A 195 13.51 7.06 -17.91
C GLU A 195 12.42 7.38 -16.88
N ARG A 196 11.22 6.79 -17.03
CA ARG A 196 10.13 6.99 -16.06
C ARG A 196 10.45 6.40 -14.70
N VAL A 197 11.05 5.21 -14.66
CA VAL A 197 11.49 4.59 -13.41
C VAL A 197 12.66 5.38 -12.81
N ASP A 198 13.56 5.94 -13.62
CA ASP A 198 14.62 6.84 -13.14
C ASP A 198 14.03 8.08 -12.43
N GLN A 199 12.96 8.67 -12.98
CA GLN A 199 12.22 9.74 -12.31
C GLN A 199 11.60 9.28 -10.99
N LEU A 200 11.04 8.07 -10.92
CA LEU A 200 10.51 7.51 -9.69
C LEU A 200 11.59 7.43 -8.59
N PHE A 201 12.80 7.01 -8.96
CA PHE A 201 13.94 6.92 -8.04
C PHE A 201 14.51 8.29 -7.65
N ALA A 202 14.37 9.32 -8.47
CA ALA A 202 14.62 10.69 -8.01
C ALA A 202 13.69 11.07 -6.84
N GLY A 203 12.42 10.64 -6.87
CA GLY A 203 11.50 10.76 -5.74
C GLY A 203 11.94 9.97 -4.51
N GLN A 204 12.45 8.75 -4.69
CA GLN A 204 12.97 7.93 -3.58
C GLN A 204 14.22 8.56 -2.94
N ILE A 205 15.10 9.17 -3.74
CA ILE A 205 16.24 9.96 -3.26
C ILE A 205 15.76 11.16 -2.45
N ASP A 206 14.71 11.84 -2.90
CA ASP A 206 14.09 12.96 -2.18
C ASP A 206 13.50 12.56 -0.81
N LEU A 207 12.84 11.38 -0.75
CA LEU A 207 12.37 10.80 0.51
C LEU A 207 13.54 10.44 1.44
N TYR A 208 14.58 9.80 0.91
CA TYR A 208 15.79 9.48 1.65
C TYR A 208 16.48 10.72 2.23
N ALA A 209 16.59 11.79 1.43
CA ALA A 209 17.12 13.09 1.85
C ALA A 209 16.25 13.73 2.95
N SER A 210 14.95 13.44 2.95
CA SER A 210 14.02 13.86 4.01
C SER A 210 14.09 12.98 5.27
N GLY A 211 14.86 11.89 5.26
CA GLY A 211 15.11 11.02 6.40
C GLY A 211 14.49 9.64 6.34
N ALA A 212 13.76 9.31 5.27
CA ALA A 212 13.23 7.96 5.08
C ALA A 212 14.38 6.93 5.04
N ARG A 213 14.19 5.77 5.70
CA ARG A 213 15.16 4.66 5.69
C ARG A 213 14.57 3.29 5.40
N ASN A 214 13.28 3.08 5.63
CA ASN A 214 12.61 1.83 5.26
C ASN A 214 11.71 2.06 4.04
N PHE A 215 12.05 1.45 2.92
CA PHE A 215 11.36 1.59 1.65
C PHE A 215 10.73 0.26 1.24
N LEU A 216 9.44 0.29 0.91
CA LEU A 216 8.75 -0.82 0.24
C LEU A 216 8.30 -0.35 -1.14
N LEU A 217 8.92 -0.90 -2.17
CA LEU A 217 8.53 -0.70 -3.56
C LEU A 217 7.59 -1.85 -3.95
N VAL A 218 6.50 -1.54 -4.65
CA VAL A 218 5.59 -2.57 -5.14
C VAL A 218 5.63 -2.57 -6.66
N ASP A 219 5.92 -3.73 -7.25
CA ASP A 219 5.87 -3.90 -8.71
C ASP A 219 4.42 -3.82 -9.23
N VAL A 220 4.24 -3.64 -10.53
CA VAL A 220 2.88 -3.52 -11.10
C VAL A 220 2.34 -4.89 -11.48
N PRO A 221 1.04 -5.15 -11.30
CA PRO A 221 0.45 -6.39 -11.79
C PRO A 221 0.54 -6.50 -13.32
N HIS A 222 0.49 -7.73 -13.83
CA HIS A 222 0.35 -7.99 -15.27
C HIS A 222 -1.06 -7.59 -15.74
N ILE A 223 -1.30 -6.29 -15.89
CA ILE A 223 -2.60 -5.72 -16.32
C ILE A 223 -2.97 -6.19 -17.74
N ASP A 224 -2.03 -6.71 -18.52
CA ASP A 224 -2.33 -7.43 -19.77
C ASP A 224 -3.23 -8.67 -19.57
N ARG A 225 -3.32 -9.20 -18.34
CA ARG A 225 -4.25 -10.27 -17.93
C ARG A 225 -5.58 -9.75 -17.37
N SER A 226 -5.72 -8.44 -17.17
CA SER A 226 -6.95 -7.83 -16.67
C SER A 226 -8.00 -7.67 -17.79
N PRO A 227 -9.29 -7.54 -17.45
CA PRO A 227 -10.37 -7.31 -18.41
C PRO A 227 -10.23 -6.01 -19.23
N ALA A 228 -9.54 -5.00 -18.68
CA ALA A 228 -9.25 -3.73 -19.35
C ALA A 228 -8.43 -3.93 -20.64
N VAL A 229 -7.70 -5.04 -20.76
CA VAL A 229 -6.94 -5.39 -21.94
C VAL A 229 -7.64 -6.52 -22.70
N ARG A 230 -8.06 -6.25 -23.93
CA ARG A 230 -8.58 -7.29 -24.82
C ARG A 230 -7.52 -8.38 -25.00
N ARG A 231 -7.92 -9.65 -24.95
CA ARG A 231 -7.01 -10.80 -25.12
C ARG A 231 -6.13 -10.72 -26.38
N THR A 232 -6.65 -10.18 -27.49
CA THR A 232 -5.88 -9.97 -28.73
C THR A 232 -4.83 -8.87 -28.65
N ARG A 233 -4.95 -7.94 -27.69
CA ARG A 233 -3.99 -6.87 -27.41
C ARG A 233 -2.95 -7.27 -26.36
N ALA A 234 -3.23 -8.26 -25.50
CA ALA A 234 -2.37 -8.66 -24.38
C ALA A 234 -0.89 -8.87 -24.78
N PRO A 235 -0.55 -9.62 -25.85
CA PRO A 235 0.85 -9.82 -26.24
C PRO A 235 1.62 -8.54 -26.58
N TYR A 236 0.92 -7.48 -26.99
CA TYR A 236 1.54 -6.20 -27.38
C TYR A 236 1.72 -5.24 -26.20
N VAL A 237 1.02 -5.47 -25.09
CA VAL A 237 1.07 -4.58 -23.91
C VAL A 237 1.77 -5.24 -22.72
N ALA A 238 1.77 -6.58 -22.63
CA ALA A 238 2.50 -7.35 -21.63
C ALA A 238 3.99 -6.94 -21.47
N PRO A 239 4.74 -6.64 -22.55
CA PRO A 239 6.12 -6.20 -22.41
C PRO A 239 6.29 -4.94 -21.56
N ARG A 240 5.29 -4.04 -21.52
CA ARG A 240 5.39 -2.81 -20.71
C ARG A 240 5.42 -3.13 -19.22
N TYR A 241 4.52 -3.97 -18.73
CA TYR A 241 4.46 -4.35 -17.32
C TYR A 241 5.71 -5.15 -16.89
N ARG A 242 6.16 -6.09 -17.73
CA ARG A 242 7.40 -6.87 -17.47
C ARG A 242 8.65 -5.99 -17.46
N THR A 243 8.78 -5.07 -18.42
CA THR A 243 9.91 -4.14 -18.46
C THR A 243 9.89 -3.17 -17.28
N TRP A 244 8.70 -2.72 -16.84
CA TRP A 244 8.56 -1.92 -15.63
C TRP A 244 9.08 -2.67 -14.41
N ASN A 245 8.58 -3.88 -14.15
CA ASN A 245 8.93 -4.67 -12.97
C ASN A 245 10.42 -5.02 -12.93
N ALA A 246 10.99 -5.43 -14.08
CA ALA A 246 12.43 -5.69 -14.19
C ALA A 246 13.27 -4.45 -13.94
N THR A 247 12.85 -3.29 -14.47
CA THR A 247 13.57 -2.03 -14.28
C THR A 247 13.46 -1.53 -12.85
N LEU A 248 12.29 -1.64 -12.23
CA LEU A 248 12.05 -1.29 -10.83
C LEU A 248 13.00 -2.07 -9.91
N LEU A 249 13.11 -3.39 -10.07
CA LEU A 249 14.05 -4.21 -9.28
C LEU A 249 15.51 -3.82 -9.54
N SER A 250 15.89 -3.57 -10.80
CA SER A 250 17.24 -3.12 -11.15
C SER A 250 17.60 -1.81 -10.46
N ARG A 251 16.69 -0.83 -10.46
CA ARG A 251 16.90 0.46 -9.81
C ARG A 251 16.80 0.40 -8.29
N ALA A 252 15.98 -0.48 -7.74
CA ALA A 252 15.94 -0.76 -6.30
C ALA A 252 17.30 -1.26 -5.79
N ARG A 253 17.95 -2.17 -6.54
CA ARG A 253 19.31 -2.66 -6.24
C ARG A 253 20.37 -1.55 -6.31
N ALA A 254 20.29 -0.70 -7.33
CA ALA A 254 21.19 0.45 -7.46
C ALA A 254 21.01 1.45 -6.32
N PHE A 255 19.77 1.76 -5.96
CA PHE A 255 19.43 2.63 -4.84
C PHE A 255 19.93 2.06 -3.51
N ALA A 256 19.69 0.78 -3.23
CA ALA A 256 20.21 0.11 -2.04
C ALA A 256 21.74 0.21 -1.94
N THR A 257 22.44 -0.05 -3.05
CA THR A 257 23.92 0.06 -3.14
C THR A 257 24.41 1.49 -2.84
N ALA A 258 23.68 2.51 -3.29
CA ALA A 258 24.01 3.91 -3.07
C ALA A 258 23.67 4.42 -1.64
N HIS A 259 22.77 3.73 -0.93
CA HIS A 259 22.24 4.11 0.37
C HIS A 259 22.37 2.94 1.36
N PRO A 260 23.58 2.64 1.86
CA PRO A 260 23.87 1.43 2.64
C PRO A 260 23.20 1.40 4.02
N ASP A 261 22.65 2.53 4.49
CA ASP A 261 21.89 2.64 5.73
C ASP A 261 20.38 2.47 5.52
N ALA A 262 19.89 2.36 4.29
CA ALA A 262 18.47 2.18 3.98
C ALA A 262 18.06 0.71 3.82
N THR A 263 16.96 0.31 4.43
CA THR A 263 16.26 -0.94 4.12
C THR A 263 15.43 -0.74 2.85
N VAL A 264 15.62 -1.60 1.85
CA VAL A 264 14.94 -1.55 0.55
C VAL A 264 14.30 -2.91 0.28
N LEU A 265 12.99 -2.91 0.20
CA LEU A 265 12.15 -4.09 0.02
C LEU A 265 11.36 -3.95 -1.27
N LEU A 266 11.18 -5.06 -1.99
CA LEU A 266 10.30 -5.12 -3.15
C LEU A 266 9.23 -6.19 -2.92
N PHE A 267 7.96 -5.79 -2.91
CA PHE A 267 6.84 -6.74 -2.89
C PHE A 267 6.31 -6.95 -4.31
N SER A 268 6.06 -8.21 -4.67
CA SER A 268 5.56 -8.55 -6.00
C SER A 268 4.04 -8.68 -6.02
N SER A 269 3.36 -7.62 -6.42
CA SER A 269 1.93 -7.66 -6.70
C SER A 269 1.62 -8.47 -7.96
N ALA A 270 2.54 -8.47 -8.94
CA ALA A 270 2.45 -9.28 -10.14
C ALA A 270 2.33 -10.76 -9.81
N ARG A 271 3.23 -11.29 -8.95
CA ARG A 271 3.17 -12.68 -8.50
C ARG A 271 1.87 -13.02 -7.80
N THR A 272 1.44 -12.14 -6.89
CA THR A 272 0.24 -12.36 -6.08
C THR A 272 -1.01 -12.44 -6.96
N ILE A 273 -1.19 -11.44 -7.84
CA ILE A 273 -2.34 -11.38 -8.74
C ILE A 273 -2.27 -12.47 -9.81
N ASP A 274 -1.08 -12.82 -10.32
CA ASP A 274 -0.94 -13.96 -11.23
C ASP A 274 -1.39 -15.26 -10.57
N GLY A 275 -0.97 -15.52 -9.34
CA GLY A 275 -1.38 -16.71 -8.57
C GLY A 275 -2.90 -16.77 -8.39
N ILE A 276 -3.54 -15.66 -8.05
CA ILE A 276 -5.00 -15.57 -7.95
C ILE A 276 -5.67 -15.87 -9.30
N LEU A 277 -5.13 -15.35 -10.41
CA LEU A 277 -5.71 -15.55 -11.74
C LEU A 277 -5.49 -16.97 -12.28
N ASP A 278 -4.43 -17.64 -11.84
CA ASP A 278 -4.11 -19.01 -12.23
C ASP A 278 -4.89 -20.05 -11.40
N GLU A 279 -5.04 -19.82 -10.09
CA GLU A 279 -5.61 -20.77 -9.12
C GLU A 279 -6.48 -20.04 -8.06
N PRO A 280 -7.64 -19.46 -8.42
CA PRO A 280 -8.42 -18.59 -7.52
C PRO A 280 -8.98 -19.31 -6.28
N ASP A 281 -9.26 -20.61 -6.41
CA ASP A 281 -9.82 -21.45 -5.35
C ASP A 281 -8.88 -21.61 -4.14
N ILE A 282 -7.55 -21.66 -4.38
CA ILE A 282 -6.53 -21.68 -3.31
C ILE A 282 -6.60 -20.42 -2.44
N TYR A 283 -7.06 -19.31 -3.01
CA TYR A 283 -7.22 -18.03 -2.32
C TYR A 283 -8.62 -17.84 -1.73
N GLY A 284 -9.49 -18.86 -1.80
CA GLY A 284 -10.87 -18.78 -1.35
C GLY A 284 -11.76 -17.90 -2.23
N LEU A 285 -11.34 -17.67 -3.48
CA LEU A 285 -12.10 -16.91 -4.47
C LEU A 285 -12.85 -17.86 -5.40
N GLU A 286 -14.08 -17.51 -5.75
CA GLU A 286 -14.84 -18.27 -6.73
C GLU A 286 -14.25 -18.11 -8.14
N GLU A 287 -14.41 -19.14 -8.96
CA GLU A 287 -14.09 -19.07 -10.38
C GLU A 287 -14.91 -17.94 -11.05
N PRO A 288 -14.28 -17.05 -11.82
CA PRO A 288 -14.97 -15.92 -12.42
C PRO A 288 -16.02 -16.36 -13.44
N VAL A 289 -17.29 -15.98 -13.22
CA VAL A 289 -18.42 -16.19 -14.16
C VAL A 289 -18.31 -15.27 -15.40
N GLY A 290 -17.35 -14.35 -15.40
CA GLY A 290 -17.00 -13.45 -16.50
C GLY A 290 -15.72 -12.68 -16.18
N PRO A 291 -15.10 -11.99 -17.17
CA PRO A 291 -13.78 -11.39 -16.96
C PRO A 291 -13.81 -10.23 -15.96
N ALA A 292 -14.85 -9.38 -15.97
CA ALA A 292 -14.99 -8.20 -15.13
C ALA A 292 -16.26 -8.26 -14.27
N TYR A 293 -16.34 -7.42 -13.24
CA TYR A 293 -17.49 -7.33 -12.33
C TYR A 293 -17.80 -8.68 -11.66
N GLY A 294 -16.78 -9.26 -11.03
CA GLY A 294 -16.83 -10.59 -10.43
C GLY A 294 -15.99 -10.70 -9.17
N PRO A 295 -15.63 -11.92 -8.73
CA PRO A 295 -14.93 -12.14 -7.46
C PRO A 295 -13.51 -11.55 -7.44
N ILE A 296 -12.85 -11.44 -8.60
CA ILE A 296 -11.48 -10.93 -8.73
C ILE A 296 -11.45 -9.44 -9.09
N TRP A 297 -12.25 -9.01 -10.06
CA TRP A 297 -12.23 -7.65 -10.60
C TRP A 297 -13.52 -6.91 -10.27
N ALA A 298 -13.41 -5.79 -9.54
CA ALA A 298 -14.52 -4.90 -9.20
C ALA A 298 -15.04 -4.12 -10.41
N ASP A 299 -14.13 -3.77 -11.32
CA ASP A 299 -14.46 -3.23 -12.64
C ASP A 299 -13.59 -3.90 -13.73
N GLN A 300 -13.18 -3.18 -14.78
CA GLN A 300 -12.31 -3.75 -15.81
C GLN A 300 -10.83 -3.78 -15.41
N LEU A 301 -10.44 -3.00 -14.41
CA LEU A 301 -9.05 -2.73 -14.04
C LEU A 301 -8.79 -2.96 -12.56
N HIS A 302 -9.71 -2.58 -11.68
CA HIS A 302 -9.48 -2.58 -10.25
C HIS A 302 -9.91 -3.91 -9.62
N PRO A 303 -9.07 -4.50 -8.75
CA PRO A 303 -9.39 -5.73 -8.05
C PRO A 303 -10.44 -5.49 -6.96
N THR A 304 -11.16 -6.54 -6.59
CA THR A 304 -12.07 -6.51 -5.44
C THR A 304 -11.31 -6.36 -4.12
N SER A 305 -12.03 -6.00 -3.07
CA SER A 305 -11.56 -6.01 -1.70
C SER A 305 -11.05 -7.39 -1.28
N ALA A 306 -11.61 -8.48 -1.80
CA ALA A 306 -11.14 -9.83 -1.52
C ALA A 306 -9.74 -10.11 -2.12
N VAL A 307 -9.45 -9.60 -3.32
CA VAL A 307 -8.08 -9.65 -3.88
C VAL A 307 -7.13 -8.73 -3.12
N HIS A 308 -7.60 -7.56 -2.70
CA HIS A 308 -6.83 -6.66 -1.82
C HIS A 308 -6.53 -7.28 -0.44
N ASP A 309 -7.41 -8.14 0.08
CA ASP A 309 -7.19 -8.92 1.31
C ASP A 309 -6.01 -9.89 1.16
N VAL A 310 -5.97 -10.62 0.04
CA VAL A 310 -4.85 -11.51 -0.30
C VAL A 310 -3.54 -10.73 -0.46
N LEU A 311 -3.56 -9.59 -1.16
CA LEU A 311 -2.40 -8.71 -1.29
C LEU A 311 -1.89 -8.24 0.07
N ALA A 312 -2.78 -7.86 0.98
CA ALA A 312 -2.42 -7.43 2.33
C ALA A 312 -1.82 -8.56 3.16
N ARG A 313 -2.41 -9.76 3.09
CA ARG A 313 -1.89 -10.96 3.75
C ARG A 313 -0.49 -11.31 3.27
N ASP A 314 -0.31 -11.49 1.95
CA ASP A 314 0.95 -11.91 1.35
C ASP A 314 2.04 -10.83 1.58
N MET A 315 1.67 -9.54 1.59
CA MET A 315 2.57 -8.45 1.97
C MET A 315 2.97 -8.52 3.45
N ALA A 316 2.02 -8.74 4.36
CA ALA A 316 2.31 -8.86 5.79
C ALA A 316 3.18 -10.09 6.10
N GLU A 317 2.94 -11.22 5.44
CA GLU A 317 3.78 -12.42 5.53
C GLU A 317 5.21 -12.15 5.07
N PHE A 318 5.36 -11.51 3.90
CA PHE A 318 6.66 -11.11 3.38
C PHE A 318 7.41 -10.19 4.37
N LEU A 319 6.76 -9.15 4.87
CA LEU A 319 7.38 -8.19 5.79
C LEU A 319 7.70 -8.81 7.16
N SER A 320 6.83 -9.70 7.66
CA SER A 320 7.02 -10.38 8.95
C SER A 320 8.16 -11.40 8.92
N ALA A 321 8.48 -11.95 7.75
CA ALA A 321 9.59 -12.88 7.57
C ALA A 321 10.98 -12.21 7.64
N ILE A 322 11.05 -10.87 7.63
CA ILE A 322 12.30 -10.12 7.64
C ILE A 322 12.78 -9.95 9.09
N PRO A 323 13.94 -10.52 9.47
CA PRO A 323 14.44 -10.41 10.84
C PRO A 323 14.87 -8.98 11.18
N VAL A 324 14.76 -8.62 12.45
CA VAL A 324 15.41 -7.41 12.97
C VAL A 324 16.92 -7.62 12.90
N THR A 325 17.65 -6.72 12.26
CA THR A 325 19.11 -6.75 12.26
C THR A 325 19.61 -5.94 13.44
N ASP A 326 20.06 -6.62 14.49
CA ASP A 326 20.76 -5.97 15.61
C ASP A 326 22.07 -5.36 15.11
N ASN A 327 22.42 -4.18 15.60
CA ASN A 327 23.76 -3.61 15.39
C ASN A 327 24.77 -4.54 16.08
N LEU A 328 25.63 -5.22 15.30
CA LEU A 328 26.91 -5.74 15.81
C LEU A 328 27.88 -4.59 16.07
#